data_AF-A0A2Z5EGW1-F1
#
_entry.id   AF-A0A2Z5EGW1-F1
#
_cell.length_a   1.000
_cell.length_b   1.000
_cell.length_c   1.000
_cell.angle_alpha   90.00
_cell.angle_beta   90.00
_cell.angle_gamma   90.00
#
_symmetry.space_group_name_H-M   'P 1'
#
loop_
_entity.id
_entity.type
_entity.pdbx_description
1 polymer ?
#
loop_
_entity_poly.entity_id
_entity_poly.type
_entity_poly.pdbx_seq_one_letter_code
_entity_poly.pdbx_strand_id
1 'polypeptide(L)'
;MKQNPSLLMLIGILLLGLGALISLASGSPKADPGQTMLCQERMKGQGNEMLGRCDEAAFAAAMTATDANRAAASISASNNQEIGGNALAMFLFGIGLVVTLAGVLGWRKQARHGV
;
A
#
# COMPACT_ATOMS: atom_id res chain seq x y z
N MET A 1 -10.38 -33.01 -2.35
CA MET A 1 -9.04 -32.56 -1.92
C MET A 1 -8.90 -32.82 -0.43
N LYS A 2 -7.88 -33.58 0.02
CA LYS A 2 -7.64 -33.83 1.45
C LYS A 2 -7.25 -32.50 2.10
N GLN A 3 -8.06 -31.99 3.01
CA GLN A 3 -7.76 -30.72 3.70
C GLN A 3 -6.56 -30.93 4.61
N ASN A 4 -5.41 -30.38 4.21
CA ASN A 4 -4.20 -30.36 5.03
C ASN A 4 -4.22 -29.05 5.83
N PRO A 5 -4.58 -29.06 7.13
CA PRO A 5 -4.72 -27.83 7.90
C PRO A 5 -3.40 -27.07 8.04
N SER A 6 -2.27 -27.76 8.05
CA SER A 6 -0.94 -27.12 8.01
C SER A 6 -0.70 -26.34 6.72
N LEU A 7 -1.20 -26.84 5.58
CA LEU A 7 -1.11 -26.15 4.29
C LEU A 7 -1.97 -24.88 4.30
N LEU A 8 -3.19 -24.95 4.84
CA LEU A 8 -4.06 -23.79 5.00
C LEU A 8 -3.42 -22.73 5.89
N MET A 9 -2.81 -23.14 7.01
CA MET A 9 -2.14 -22.20 7.92
C MET A 9 -0.95 -21.51 7.25
N LEU A 10 -0.12 -22.26 6.50
CA LEU A 10 1.00 -21.70 5.73
C LEU A 10 0.52 -20.71 4.66
N ILE A 11 -0.50 -21.05 3.89
CA ILE A 11 -1.06 -20.16 2.86
C ILE A 11 -1.63 -18.89 3.51
N GLY A 12 -2.37 -19.03 4.61
CA GLY A 12 -2.93 -17.90 5.33
C GLY A 12 -1.85 -16.94 5.85
N ILE A 13 -0.79 -17.47 6.48
CA ILE A 13 0.35 -16.68 6.96
C ILE A 13 1.06 -15.98 5.81
N LEU A 14 1.26 -16.66 4.67
CA LEU A 14 1.88 -16.09 3.48
C LEU A 14 1.06 -14.89 2.97
N LEU A 15 -0.26 -15.03 2.87
CA LEU A 15 -1.16 -13.96 2.43
C LEU A 15 -1.12 -12.75 3.39
N LEU A 16 -1.11 -13.01 4.70
CA LEU A 16 -0.96 -11.94 5.70
C LEU A 16 0.39 -11.21 5.56
N GLY A 17 1.48 -11.95 5.36
CA GLY A 17 2.81 -11.38 5.16
C GLY A 17 2.90 -10.53 3.89
N LEU A 18 2.28 -10.98 2.79
CA LEU A 18 2.19 -10.22 1.55
C LEU A 18 1.33 -8.95 1.71
N GLY A 19 0.18 -9.05 2.39
CA GLY A 19 -0.65 -7.89 2.71
C GLY A 19 0.10 -6.84 3.52
N ALA A 20 0.88 -7.28 4.53
CA ALA A 20 1.73 -6.40 5.32
C ALA A 20 2.82 -5.74 4.46
N LEU A 21 3.55 -6.50 3.64
CA LEU A 21 4.57 -5.93 2.76
C LEU A 21 4.00 -4.87 1.82
N ILE A 22 2.84 -5.12 1.22
CA ILE A 22 2.19 -4.15 0.32
C ILE A 22 1.76 -2.90 1.10
N SER A 23 1.17 -3.08 2.28
CA SER A 23 0.75 -1.97 3.14
C SER A 23 1.93 -1.11 3.62
N LEU A 24 3.12 -1.69 3.80
CA LEU A 24 4.33 -0.94 4.17
C LEU A 24 5.04 -0.33 2.95
N ALA A 25 4.91 -0.93 1.77
CA ALA A 25 5.54 -0.46 0.54
C ALA A 25 4.73 0.62 -0.21
N SER A 26 3.45 0.82 0.13
CA SER A 26 2.59 1.85 -0.44
C SER A 26 2.89 3.26 0.10
N GLY A 27 4.17 3.68 0.03
CA GLY A 27 4.59 5.03 0.38
C GLY A 27 4.04 6.09 -0.60
N SER A 28 4.13 7.35 -0.22
CA SER A 28 3.57 8.47 -0.99
C SER A 28 4.11 8.50 -2.44
N PRO A 29 3.23 8.76 -3.42
CA PRO A 29 3.62 8.83 -4.83
C PRO A 29 4.70 9.88 -5.07
N LYS A 30 5.71 9.52 -5.86
CA LYS A 30 6.76 10.45 -6.29
C LYS A 30 6.24 11.39 -7.37
N ALA A 31 6.64 12.65 -7.29
CA ALA A 31 6.33 13.66 -8.29
C ALA A 31 6.95 13.32 -9.65
N ASP A 32 6.29 13.75 -10.74
CA ASP A 32 6.88 13.69 -12.08
C ASP A 32 8.11 14.60 -12.14
N PRO A 33 9.22 14.18 -12.78
CA PRO A 33 10.46 14.97 -12.84
C PRO A 33 10.27 16.39 -13.38
N GLY A 34 9.29 16.63 -14.27
CA GLY A 34 8.95 17.97 -14.73
C GLY A 34 8.33 18.85 -13.64
N GLN A 35 7.52 18.27 -12.75
CA GLN A 35 6.91 18.98 -11.62
C GLN A 35 7.91 19.20 -10.48
N THR A 36 8.79 18.23 -10.22
CA THR A 36 9.86 18.34 -9.21
C THR A 36 10.78 19.51 -9.52
N MET A 37 11.25 19.62 -10.77
CA MET A 37 12.14 20.71 -11.20
C MET A 37 11.47 22.08 -11.06
N LEU A 38 10.20 22.18 -11.45
CA LEU A 38 9.45 23.44 -11.40
C LEU A 38 9.12 23.85 -9.95
N CYS A 39 8.85 22.88 -9.08
CA CYS A 39 8.67 23.08 -7.64
C CYS A 39 9.99 23.55 -6.99
N GLN A 40 11.10 22.88 -7.30
CA GLN A 40 12.42 23.25 -6.77
C GLN A 40 12.84 24.66 -7.21
N GLU A 41 12.51 25.05 -8.44
CA GLU A 41 12.79 26.38 -8.95
C GLU A 41 11.98 27.46 -8.20
N ARG A 42 10.70 27.21 -7.89
CA ARG A 42 9.89 28.11 -7.03
C ARG A 42 10.36 28.14 -5.57
N MET A 43 10.81 26.99 -5.06
CA MET A 43 11.17 26.82 -3.65
C MET A 43 12.64 27.09 -3.34
N LYS A 44 13.44 27.46 -4.35
CA LYS A 44 14.87 27.71 -4.23
C LYS A 44 15.23 28.76 -3.16
N GLY A 45 14.29 29.63 -2.79
CA GLY A 45 14.45 30.64 -1.74
C GLY A 45 13.91 30.25 -0.35
N GLN A 46 13.22 29.12 -0.19
CA GLN A 46 12.54 28.73 1.07
C GLN A 46 13.31 27.71 1.93
N GLY A 47 14.51 27.32 1.51
CA GLY A 47 15.42 26.43 2.26
C GLY A 47 15.36 24.96 1.83
N ASN A 48 16.41 24.20 2.20
CA ASN A 48 16.60 22.81 1.75
C ASN A 48 15.50 21.84 2.19
N GLU A 49 14.83 22.11 3.31
CA GLU A 49 13.75 21.26 3.81
C GLU A 49 12.52 21.28 2.89
N MET A 50 12.16 22.46 2.37
CA MET A 50 11.08 22.63 1.39
C MET A 50 11.44 22.04 0.01
N LEU A 51 12.72 22.04 -0.35
CA LEU A 51 13.19 21.44 -1.61
C LEU A 51 13.05 19.92 -1.60
N GLY A 52 13.29 19.26 -0.45
CA GLY A 52 13.08 17.82 -0.32
C GLY A 52 11.61 17.39 -0.47
N ARG A 53 10.68 18.28 -0.11
CA ARG A 53 9.23 18.05 -0.27
C ARG A 53 8.77 18.06 -1.73
N CYS A 54 9.54 18.66 -2.64
CA CYS A 54 9.21 18.69 -4.07
C CYS A 54 9.27 17.30 -4.75
N ASP A 55 9.82 16.28 -4.09
CA ASP A 55 9.77 14.89 -4.56
C ASP A 55 8.41 14.23 -4.29
N GLU A 56 7.59 14.80 -3.41
CA GLU A 56 6.24 14.31 -3.09
C GLU A 56 5.24 14.84 -4.13
N ALA A 57 4.53 13.94 -4.84
CA ALA A 57 3.63 14.32 -5.93
C ALA A 57 2.56 15.33 -5.50
N ALA A 58 1.98 15.15 -4.32
CA ALA A 58 0.97 16.05 -3.78
C ALA A 58 1.51 17.46 -3.49
N PHE A 59 2.73 17.55 -2.94
CA PHE A 59 3.36 18.83 -2.61
C PHE A 59 3.81 19.56 -3.88
N ALA A 60 4.48 18.85 -4.80
CA ALA A 60 4.90 19.41 -6.08
C ALA A 60 3.71 19.90 -6.89
N ALA A 61 2.62 19.12 -6.95
CA ALA A 61 1.39 19.54 -7.62
C ALA A 61 0.74 20.76 -6.95
N ALA A 62 0.65 20.81 -5.62
CA ALA A 62 0.08 21.96 -4.91
C ALA A 62 0.86 23.26 -5.18
N MET A 63 2.19 23.16 -5.29
CA MET A 63 3.06 24.33 -5.49
C MET A 63 3.24 24.72 -6.96
N THR A 64 2.89 23.86 -7.92
CA THR A 64 3.10 24.11 -9.35
C THR A 64 1.83 24.12 -10.19
N ALA A 65 0.70 23.61 -9.67
CA ALA A 65 -0.57 23.61 -10.39
C ALA A 65 -1.05 25.04 -10.64
N THR A 66 -1.07 25.42 -11.91
CA THR A 66 -1.74 26.63 -12.42
C THR A 66 -3.17 26.35 -12.88
N ASP A 67 -3.61 25.09 -12.85
CA ASP A 67 -4.87 24.64 -13.43
C ASP A 67 -5.53 23.56 -12.55
N ALA A 68 -6.82 23.74 -12.25
CA ALA A 68 -7.58 22.89 -11.34
C ALA A 68 -7.62 21.43 -11.81
N ASN A 69 -7.63 21.19 -13.12
CA ASN A 69 -7.63 19.85 -13.69
C ASN A 69 -6.32 19.08 -13.45
N ARG A 70 -5.16 19.77 -13.42
CA ARG A 70 -3.87 19.12 -13.12
C ARG A 70 -3.71 18.83 -11.63
N ALA A 71 -4.22 19.71 -10.77
CA ALA A 71 -4.34 19.42 -9.35
C ALA A 71 -5.28 18.21 -9.11
N ALA A 72 -6.44 18.17 -9.76
CA ALA A 72 -7.37 17.05 -9.65
C ALA A 72 -6.76 15.72 -10.15
N ALA A 73 -6.00 15.73 -11.25
CA ALA A 73 -5.36 14.53 -11.78
C ALA A 73 -4.27 13.96 -10.85
N SER A 74 -3.43 14.82 -10.25
CA SER A 74 -2.39 14.40 -9.30
C SER A 74 -2.96 13.92 -7.96
N ILE A 75 -4.05 14.55 -7.48
CA ILE A 75 -4.80 14.08 -6.31
C ILE A 75 -5.47 12.74 -6.61
N SER A 76 -6.10 12.58 -7.78
CA SER A 76 -6.78 11.34 -8.18
C SER A 76 -5.80 10.18 -8.39
N ALA A 77 -4.60 10.45 -8.94
CA ALA A 77 -3.55 9.45 -9.07
C ALA A 77 -2.98 9.04 -7.71
N SER A 78 -2.80 10.00 -6.79
CA SER A 78 -2.37 9.71 -5.42
C SER A 78 -3.41 8.88 -4.67
N ASN A 79 -4.69 9.26 -4.75
CA ASN A 79 -5.78 8.49 -4.18
C ASN A 79 -5.88 7.11 -4.80
N ASN A 80 -5.72 6.94 -6.11
CA ASN A 80 -5.80 5.61 -6.74
C ASN A 80 -4.64 4.69 -6.34
N GLN A 81 -3.42 5.21 -6.13
CA GLN A 81 -2.31 4.40 -5.62
C GLN A 81 -2.51 4.03 -4.15
N GLU A 82 -2.92 4.98 -3.30
CA GLU A 82 -3.18 4.70 -1.89
C GLU A 82 -4.39 3.77 -1.71
N ILE A 83 -5.49 4.03 -2.42
CA ILE A 83 -6.70 3.20 -2.39
C ILE A 83 -6.41 1.82 -3.00
N GLY A 84 -5.68 1.74 -4.12
CA GLY A 84 -5.37 0.47 -4.78
C GLY A 84 -4.47 -0.43 -3.95
N GLY A 85 -3.38 0.12 -3.39
CA GLY A 85 -2.47 -0.61 -2.51
C GLY A 85 -3.12 -1.01 -1.19
N ASN A 86 -3.87 -0.10 -0.57
CA ASN A 86 -4.55 -0.37 0.69
C ASN A 86 -5.73 -1.35 0.52
N ALA A 87 -6.53 -1.23 -0.55
CA ALA A 87 -7.62 -2.17 -0.83
C ALA A 87 -7.08 -3.59 -1.10
N LEU A 88 -5.99 -3.72 -1.85
CA LEU A 88 -5.33 -5.01 -2.07
C LEU A 88 -4.77 -5.59 -0.76
N ALA A 89 -4.12 -4.77 0.06
CA ALA A 89 -3.61 -5.19 1.36
C ALA A 89 -4.74 -5.66 2.29
N MET A 90 -5.83 -4.88 2.40
CA MET A 90 -7.02 -5.24 3.18
C MET A 90 -7.68 -6.52 2.69
N PHE A 91 -7.75 -6.72 1.38
CA PHE A 91 -8.27 -7.96 0.78
C PHE A 91 -7.40 -9.17 1.16
N LEU A 92 -6.08 -9.05 1.03
CA LEU A 92 -5.13 -10.09 1.41
C LEU A 92 -5.17 -10.38 2.91
N PHE A 93 -5.33 -9.35 3.75
CA PHE A 93 -5.54 -9.52 5.18
C PHE A 93 -6.84 -10.27 5.49
N GLY A 94 -7.94 -9.90 4.83
CA GLY A 94 -9.24 -10.55 5.01
C GLY A 94 -9.18 -12.05 4.70
N ILE A 95 -8.71 -12.41 3.49
CA ILE A 95 -8.60 -13.83 3.10
C ILE A 95 -7.54 -14.54 3.94
N GLY A 96 -6.38 -13.94 4.15
CA GLY A 96 -5.29 -14.52 4.93
C GLY A 96 -5.71 -14.85 6.36
N LEU A 97 -6.51 -13.99 7.00
CA LEU A 97 -7.03 -14.21 8.35
C LEU A 97 -8.04 -15.37 8.38
N VAL A 98 -9.01 -15.38 7.45
CA VAL A 98 -10.01 -16.47 7.36
C VAL A 98 -9.33 -17.82 7.11
N VAL A 99 -8.39 -17.87 6.18
CA VAL A 99 -7.67 -19.10 5.82
C VAL A 99 -6.79 -19.59 6.98
N THR A 100 -6.08 -18.68 7.65
CA THR A 100 -5.29 -19.02 8.86
C THR A 100 -6.18 -19.59 9.95
N LEU A 101 -7.32 -18.95 10.25
CA LEU A 101 -8.27 -19.43 11.26
C LEU A 101 -8.84 -20.80 10.91
N ALA A 102 -9.21 -21.04 9.65
CA ALA A 102 -9.68 -22.34 9.18
C ALA A 102 -8.60 -23.43 9.35
N GLY A 103 -7.34 -23.10 9.05
CA GLY A 103 -6.18 -23.98 9.29
C GLY A 103 -6.01 -24.32 10.77
N VAL A 104 -6.07 -23.32 11.66
CA VAL A 104 -5.96 -23.51 13.11
C VAL A 104 -7.08 -24.39 13.66
N LEU A 105 -8.33 -24.13 13.26
CA LEU A 105 -9.48 -24.94 13.67
C LEU A 105 -9.37 -26.38 13.17
N GLY A 106 -8.94 -26.56 11.91
CA GLY A 106 -8.70 -27.88 11.33
C GLY A 106 -7.59 -28.66 12.05
N TRP A 107 -6.50 -27.98 12.39
CA TRP A 107 -5.38 -28.58 13.14
C TRP A 107 -5.79 -28.99 14.56
N ARG A 108 -6.51 -28.13 15.28
CA ARG A 108 -7.06 -28.45 16.61
C ARG A 108 -8.04 -29.61 16.56
N LYS A 109 -8.85 -29.72 15.50
CA LYS A 109 -9.77 -30.84 15.30
C LYS A 109 -9.02 -32.14 15.05
N GLN A 110 -7.97 -32.13 14.23
CA GLN A 110 -7.13 -33.33 14.01
C GLN A 110 -6.38 -33.75 15.27
N ALA A 111 -5.78 -32.81 16.00
CA ALA A 111 -5.09 -33.09 17.27
C ALA A 111 -6.03 -33.69 18.33
N ARG A 112 -7.32 -33.31 18.35
CA ARG A 112 -8.32 -33.87 19.26
C ARG A 112 -8.85 -35.25 18.86
N HIS A 113 -8.83 -35.58 17.57
CA HIS A 113 -9.40 -36.85 17.06
C HIS A 113 -8.36 -37.96 16.88
N GLY A 114 -7.11 -37.75 17.29
CA GLY A 114 -6.09 -38.81 17.35
C GLY A 114 -5.86 -39.51 16.02
N VAL A 115 -5.20 -38.83 15.09
CA VAL A 115 -4.43 -39.49 14.02
C VAL A 115 -2.96 -39.43 14.42
#